data_AF-A0A9Q0WGK0-F1
#
_entry.id   AF-A0A9Q0WGK0-F1
#
_cell.length_a   1.000
_cell.length_b   1.000
_cell.length_c   1.000
_cell.angle_alpha   90.00
_cell.angle_beta   90.00
_cell.angle_gamma   90.00
#
_symmetry.space_group_name_H-M   'P 1'
#
loop_
_entity.id
_entity.type
_entity.pdbx_description
1 polymer ?
#
loop_
_entity_poly.entity_id
_entity_poly.type
_entity_poly.pdbx_seq_one_letter_code
_entity_poly.pdbx_strand_id
1 'polypeptide(L)'
;MLGEALSSLSVKELKSLEIRLEKGISRIRSKKNELLFAEIEYMQKREVDLHNNNHLLRAKISENERKRQNMNLMPGGVEFEIMQAQPYDSRSYSQVNGLPPANHYPHQDQMALQLV
;
A
#
# COMPACT_ATOMS: atom_id res chain seq x y z
N MET A 1 -1.05 31.52 20.27
CA MET A 1 -1.90 32.29 21.22
C MET A 1 -3.25 31.60 21.28
N LEU A 2 -3.73 31.30 22.48
CA LEU A 2 -4.99 30.58 22.70
C LEU A 2 -6.17 31.53 22.99
N GLY A 3 -6.01 32.83 22.73
CA GLY A 3 -7.04 33.84 23.01
C GLY A 3 -7.08 34.26 24.48
N GLU A 4 -5.96 34.25 25.18
CA GLU A 4 -5.86 34.70 26.57
C GLU A 4 -5.70 36.23 26.68
N ALA A 5 -6.11 36.79 27.82
CA ALA A 5 -5.99 38.23 28.16
C ALA A 5 -6.57 39.21 27.12
N LEU A 6 -7.60 38.80 26.37
CA LEU A 6 -8.21 39.65 25.34
C LEU A 6 -8.87 40.92 25.92
N SER A 7 -9.30 40.88 27.18
CA SER A 7 -9.95 42.00 27.87
C SER A 7 -9.04 43.22 28.07
N SER A 8 -7.72 43.05 28.02
CA SER A 8 -6.77 44.17 28.13
C SER A 8 -6.45 44.84 26.79
N LEU A 9 -6.97 44.32 25.68
CA LEU A 9 -6.72 44.85 24.34
C LEU A 9 -7.76 45.90 23.95
N SER A 10 -7.31 46.96 23.30
CA SER A 10 -8.20 47.90 22.62
C SER A 10 -8.88 47.25 21.42
N VAL A 11 -9.99 47.84 20.97
CA VAL A 11 -10.71 47.40 19.75
C VAL A 11 -9.80 47.36 18.52
N LYS A 12 -8.84 48.29 18.42
CA LYS A 12 -7.87 48.35 17.32
C LYS A 12 -6.91 47.15 17.36
N GLU A 13 -6.42 46.79 18.54
CA GLU A 13 -5.53 45.64 18.73
C GLU A 13 -6.26 44.32 18.50
N LEU A 14 -7.51 44.21 18.93
CA LEU A 14 -8.37 43.05 18.65
C LEU A 14 -8.56 42.84 17.15
N LYS A 15 -8.91 43.88 16.40
CA LYS A 15 -9.02 43.80 14.93
C LYS A 15 -7.70 43.40 14.26
N SER A 16 -6.58 43.93 14.73
CA SER A 16 -5.26 43.56 14.22
C SER A 16 -4.92 42.09 14.52
N LEU A 17 -5.26 41.61 15.71
CA LEU A 17 -5.08 40.22 16.11
C LEU A 17 -5.94 39.28 15.24
N GLU A 18 -7.22 39.59 15.06
CA GLU A 18 -8.14 38.84 14.19
C GLU A 18 -7.58 38.68 12.78
N ILE A 19 -7.18 39.78 12.13
CA ILE A 19 -6.60 39.75 10.77
C ILE A 19 -5.33 38.88 10.70
N ARG A 20 -4.47 38.94 11.73
CA ARG A 20 -3.26 38.11 11.78
C ARG A 20 -3.61 36.63 11.94
N LEU A 21 -4.62 36.31 12.75
CA LEU A 21 -5.09 34.94 12.95
C LEU A 21 -5.71 34.37 11.66
N GLU A 22 -6.57 35.13 10.99
CA GLU A 22 -7.17 34.73 9.71
C GLU A 22 -6.11 34.43 8.65
N LYS A 23 -5.10 35.31 8.54
CA LYS A 23 -3.96 35.09 7.63
C LYS A 23 -3.15 33.86 8.03
N GLY A 24 -2.91 33.65 9.32
CA GLY A 24 -2.22 32.48 9.85
C GLY A 24 -2.96 31.17 9.53
N ILE A 25 -4.26 31.12 9.80
CA ILE A 25 -5.13 29.97 9.52
C ILE A 25 -5.16 29.68 8.01
N SER A 26 -5.31 30.71 7.19
CA SER A 26 -5.28 30.56 5.72
C SER A 26 -3.96 29.95 5.25
N ARG A 27 -2.82 30.45 5.74
CA ARG A 27 -1.50 29.90 5.40
C ARG A 27 -1.34 28.45 5.82
N ILE A 28 -1.75 28.10 7.04
CA ILE A 28 -1.69 26.71 7.55
C ILE A 28 -2.55 25.80 6.66
N ARG A 29 -3.77 26.21 6.34
CA ARG A 29 -4.68 25.44 5.49
C ARG A 29 -4.11 25.23 4.09
N SER A 30 -3.60 26.30 3.46
CA SER A 30 -2.95 26.21 2.16
C SER A 30 -1.76 25.26 2.19
N LYS A 31 -0.88 25.37 3.20
CA LYS A 31 0.29 24.48 3.29
C LYS A 31 -0.10 23.02 3.53
N LYS A 32 -1.12 22.78 4.37
CA LYS A 32 -1.65 21.43 4.59
C LYS A 32 -2.17 20.82 3.29
N ASN A 33 -2.91 21.60 2.51
CA ASN A 33 -3.46 21.15 1.23
C ASN A 33 -2.34 20.87 0.21
N GLU A 34 -1.36 21.77 0.10
CA GLU A 34 -0.19 21.58 -0.77
C GLU A 34 0.54 20.28 -0.48
N LEU A 35 0.83 20.01 0.81
CA LEU A 35 1.50 18.77 1.23
C LEU A 35 0.63 17.53 0.97
N LEU A 36 -0.68 17.62 1.22
CA LEU A 36 -1.59 16.51 0.96
C LEU A 36 -1.66 16.16 -0.53
N PHE A 37 -1.72 17.17 -1.40
CA PHE A 37 -1.72 16.94 -2.85
C PHE A 37 -0.41 16.34 -3.33
N ALA A 38 0.73 16.81 -2.83
CA ALA A 38 2.03 16.23 -3.14
C ALA A 38 2.12 14.75 -2.71
N GLU A 39 1.60 14.41 -1.53
CA GLU A 39 1.59 13.02 -1.04
C GLU A 39 0.67 12.12 -1.89
N ILE A 40 -0.51 12.61 -2.25
CA ILE A 40 -1.45 11.88 -3.14
C ILE A 40 -0.78 11.59 -4.49
N GLU A 41 -0.17 12.60 -5.11
CA GLU A 41 0.51 12.45 -6.41
C GLU A 41 1.66 11.43 -6.31
N TYR A 42 2.44 11.51 -5.23
CA TYR A 42 3.52 10.57 -4.98
C TYR A 42 3.02 9.12 -4.81
N MET A 43 1.96 8.92 -4.04
CA MET A 43 1.35 7.59 -3.85
C MET A 43 0.80 7.03 -5.16
N GLN A 44 0.10 7.84 -5.97
CA GLN A 44 -0.43 7.43 -7.26
C GLN A 44 0.68 7.00 -8.23
N LYS A 45 1.77 7.77 -8.30
CA LYS A 45 2.92 7.40 -9.13
C LYS A 45 3.53 6.07 -8.69
N ARG A 46 3.72 5.90 -7.37
CA ARG A 46 4.24 4.66 -6.79
C ARG A 46 3.35 3.46 -7.08
N GLU A 47 2.03 3.63 -7.02
CA GLU A 47 1.06 2.59 -7.36
C GLU A 47 1.23 2.12 -8.81
N VAL A 48 1.31 3.06 -9.76
CA VAL A 48 1.53 2.76 -11.18
C VAL A 48 2.85 2.02 -11.39
N ASP A 49 3.95 2.49 -10.78
CA ASP A 49 5.26 1.85 -10.91
C ASP A 49 5.25 0.42 -10.35
N LEU A 50 4.60 0.20 -9.20
CA LEU A 50 4.44 -1.12 -8.61
C LEU A 50 3.59 -2.04 -9.47
N HIS A 51 2.47 -1.55 -10.01
CA HIS A 51 1.61 -2.31 -10.89
C HIS A 51 2.35 -2.74 -12.17
N ASN A 52 3.11 -1.82 -12.78
CA ASN A 52 3.93 -2.11 -13.96
C ASN A 52 5.02 -3.15 -13.67
N ASN A 53 5.73 -3.02 -12.55
CA ASN A 53 6.73 -3.99 -12.14
C ASN A 53 6.12 -5.38 -11.88
N ASN A 54 4.95 -5.43 -11.24
CA ASN A 54 4.24 -6.68 -10.99
C ASN A 54 3.81 -7.35 -12.29
N HIS A 55 3.29 -6.58 -13.24
CA HIS A 55 2.91 -7.07 -14.56
C HIS A 55 4.12 -7.65 -15.33
N LEU A 56 5.25 -6.94 -15.32
CA LEU A 56 6.50 -7.41 -15.94
C LEU A 56 7.00 -8.72 -15.30
N LEU A 57 6.96 -8.83 -13.98
CA LEU A 57 7.37 -10.06 -13.28
C LEU A 57 6.47 -11.24 -13.63
N ARG A 58 5.16 -11.04 -13.67
CA ARG A 58 4.21 -12.09 -14.10
C ARG A 58 4.49 -12.57 -15.53
N ALA A 59 4.73 -11.65 -16.46
CA ALA A 59 5.09 -11.99 -17.83
C ALA A 59 6.38 -12.82 -17.90
N LYS A 60 7.42 -12.44 -17.14
CA LYS A 60 8.68 -13.19 -17.05
C LYS A 60 8.50 -14.59 -16.46
N ILE A 61 7.64 -14.74 -15.44
CA ILE A 61 7.32 -16.04 -14.84
C ILE A 61 6.69 -16.95 -15.89
N SER A 62 5.64 -16.48 -16.58
CA SER A 62 4.96 -17.27 -17.61
C SER A 62 5.88 -17.64 -18.77
N GLU A 63 6.79 -16.75 -19.18
CA GLU A 63 7.81 -17.08 -20.18
C GLU A 63 8.79 -18.16 -19.69
N ASN A 64 9.25 -18.07 -18.44
CA ASN A 64 10.16 -19.06 -17.85
C ASN A 64 9.50 -20.43 -17.74
N GLU A 65 8.24 -20.49 -17.30
CA GLU A 65 7.45 -21.72 -17.24
C GLU A 65 7.30 -22.38 -18.62
N ARG A 66 7.03 -21.58 -19.66
CA ARG A 66 6.98 -22.08 -21.05
C ARG A 66 8.34 -22.61 -21.52
N LYS A 67 9.44 -21.92 -21.20
CA LYS A 67 10.80 -22.39 -21.52
C LYS A 67 11.12 -23.72 -20.82
N ARG A 68 10.77 -23.85 -19.53
CA ARG A 68 10.93 -25.10 -18.78
C ARG A 68 10.10 -26.24 -19.36
N GLN A 69 8.84 -25.99 -19.70
CA GLN A 69 8.01 -26.98 -20.39
C GLN A 69 8.65 -27.39 -21.73
N ASN A 70 9.09 -26.43 -22.54
CA ASN A 70 9.71 -26.74 -23.84
C ASN A 70 11.02 -27.54 -23.72
N MET A 71 11.84 -27.29 -22.69
CA MET A 71 13.04 -28.07 -22.40
C MET A 71 12.72 -29.51 -21.97
N ASN A 72 11.63 -29.72 -21.22
CA ASN A 72 11.19 -31.06 -20.79
C ASN A 72 10.60 -31.90 -21.95
N LEU A 73 10.25 -31.27 -23.09
CA LEU A 73 9.76 -31.97 -24.29
C LEU A 73 10.86 -32.37 -25.29
N MET A 74 12.15 -32.07 -25.02
CA MET A 74 13.26 -32.56 -25.85
C MET A 74 13.68 -33.99 -25.44
N PRO A 75 13.87 -34.94 -26.37
CA PRO A 75 14.28 -36.30 -26.06
C PRO A 75 15.74 -36.29 -25.59
N GLY A 76 15.96 -36.28 -24.28
CA GLY A 76 17.28 -36.21 -23.64
C GLY A 76 17.47 -35.11 -22.59
N GLY A 77 16.40 -34.46 -22.13
CA GLY A 77 16.47 -33.45 -21.06
C GLY A 77 16.95 -34.04 -19.72
N VAL A 78 18.05 -33.50 -19.20
CA VAL A 78 18.65 -33.84 -17.90
C VAL A 78 17.61 -33.89 -16.77
N GLU A 79 17.44 -35.07 -16.18
CA GLU A 79 16.71 -35.32 -14.94
C GLU A 79 17.45 -34.67 -13.76
N PHE A 80 17.38 -33.35 -13.64
CA PHE A 80 17.49 -32.76 -12.31
C PHE A 80 16.11 -32.86 -11.68
N GLU A 81 15.99 -33.82 -10.77
CA GLU A 81 14.83 -34.13 -9.93
C GLU A 81 14.33 -32.83 -9.27
N ILE A 82 13.41 -32.15 -9.96
CA ILE A 82 12.68 -31.01 -9.44
C ILE A 82 11.73 -31.61 -8.41
N MET A 83 12.10 -31.49 -7.13
CA MET A 83 11.18 -31.66 -6.02
C MET A 83 9.87 -30.97 -6.40
N GLN A 84 8.82 -31.77 -6.48
CA GLN A 84 7.47 -31.35 -6.84
C GLN A 84 7.16 -30.03 -6.14
N ALA A 85 7.00 -28.96 -6.91
CA ALA A 85 6.49 -27.71 -6.37
C ALA A 85 5.05 -27.97 -5.95
N GLN A 86 4.88 -28.34 -4.68
CA GLN A 86 3.59 -28.36 -4.01
C GLN A 86 2.95 -26.98 -4.24
N PRO A 87 1.63 -26.90 -4.52
CA PRO A 87 0.96 -25.63 -4.64
C PRO A 87 1.24 -24.84 -3.36
N TYR A 88 1.83 -23.66 -3.51
CA TYR A 88 2.15 -22.78 -2.40
C TYR A 88 0.82 -22.34 -1.76
N ASP A 89 0.39 -23.07 -0.74
CA ASP A 89 -0.77 -22.72 0.07
C ASP A 89 -0.31 -21.74 1.16
N SER A 90 -0.70 -20.47 1.04
CA SER A 90 -0.44 -19.43 2.04
C SER A 90 -0.94 -19.78 3.45
N ARG A 91 -1.74 -20.86 3.62
CA ARG A 91 -2.14 -21.40 4.93
C ARG A 91 -1.01 -22.06 5.71
N SER A 92 0.12 -22.39 5.08
CA SER A 92 1.22 -23.08 5.77
C SER A 92 2.03 -22.17 6.71
N TYR A 93 1.96 -20.84 6.57
CA TYR A 93 2.74 -19.91 7.38
C TYR A 93 2.22 -19.76 8.82
N SER A 94 1.00 -20.21 9.12
CA SER A 94 0.40 -20.07 10.45
C SER A 94 0.81 -21.15 11.45
N GLN A 95 1.60 -22.16 11.05
CA GLN A 95 1.95 -23.32 11.90
C GLN A 95 3.37 -23.31 12.46
N VAL A 96 4.11 -22.19 12.39
CA VAL A 96 5.47 -22.11 12.97
C VAL A 96 5.48 -21.62 14.42
N ASN A 97 4.46 -21.96 15.21
CA ASN A 97 4.51 -21.78 16.66
C ASN A 97 3.74 -22.93 17.30
N GLY A 98 4.45 -23.88 17.91
CA GLY A 98 3.97 -25.18 18.38
C GLY A 98 2.89 -25.15 19.46
N LEU A 99 1.72 -24.59 19.16
CA LEU A 99 0.51 -24.67 19.96
C LEU A 99 -0.60 -25.31 19.14
N PRO A 100 -1.43 -26.19 19.75
CA PRO A 100 -2.48 -26.90 19.03
C PRO A 100 -3.51 -25.92 18.44
N PRO A 101 -4.08 -26.20 17.26
CA PRO A 101 -5.04 -25.31 16.62
C PRO A 101 -6.34 -25.28 17.43
N ALA A 102 -6.56 -24.19 18.16
CA ALA A 102 -7.86 -23.88 18.72
C ALA A 102 -8.77 -23.35 17.61
N ASN A 103 -9.82 -24.12 17.34
CA ASN A 103 -11.10 -23.75 16.73
C ASN A 103 -11.12 -23.25 15.28
N HIS A 104 -11.76 -24.08 14.47
CA HIS A 104 -12.36 -23.77 13.19
C HIS A 104 -13.29 -22.55 13.32
N TYR A 105 -12.94 -21.44 12.67
CA TYR A 105 -13.90 -20.40 12.30
C TYR A 105 -14.33 -20.62 10.85
N PRO A 106 -15.65 -20.60 10.55
CA PRO A 106 -16.12 -20.84 9.20
C PRO A 106 -15.74 -19.68 8.29
N HIS A 107 -15.33 -20.04 7.09
CA HIS A 107 -15.17 -19.19 5.91
C HIS A 107 -16.36 -18.23 5.76
N GLN A 108 -16.09 -16.93 5.72
CA GLN A 108 -17.03 -15.96 5.19
C GLN A 108 -16.29 -14.88 4.40
N ASP A 109 -16.65 -14.84 3.12
CA ASP A 109 -16.50 -13.78 2.12
C ASP A 109 -15.10 -13.37 1.62
N GLN A 110 -14.74 -13.96 0.49
CA GLN A 110 -13.84 -13.35 -0.50
C GLN A 110 -14.50 -12.09 -1.07
N MET A 111 -14.21 -10.91 -0.53
CA MET A 111 -14.34 -9.68 -1.32
C MET A 111 -13.13 -9.57 -2.24
N ALA A 112 -13.29 -10.05 -3.48
CA ALA A 112 -12.37 -9.70 -4.56
C ALA A 112 -12.51 -8.18 -4.81
N LEU A 113 -11.45 -7.42 -4.56
CA LEU A 113 -11.38 -6.03 -5.00
C LEU A 113 -11.20 -6.01 -6.52
N GLN A 114 -12.32 -5.91 -7.23
CA GLN A 114 -12.32 -5.68 -8.67
C GLN A 114 -12.10 -4.19 -8.93
N LEU A 115 -10.89 -3.82 -9.30
CA LEU A 115 -10.61 -2.50 -9.86
C LEU A 115 -11.05 -2.49 -11.33
N VAL A 116 -12.04 -1.64 -11.62
CA VAL A 116 -12.46 -1.24 -12.97
C VAL A 116 -11.68 0.01 -13.36
#